data_AF-A0A3N5WRT9-F1
#
_entry.id   AF-A0A3N5WRT9-F1
#
_cell.length_a   1.000
_cell.length_b   1.000
_cell.length_c   1.000
_cell.angle_alpha   90.00
_cell.angle_beta   90.00
_cell.angle_gamma   90.00
#
_symmetry.space_group_name_H-M   'P 1'
#
loop_
_entity.id
_entity.type
_entity.pdbx_description
1 polymer ?
#
loop_
_entity_poly.entity_id
_entity_poly.type
_entity_poly.pdbx_seq_one_letter_code
_entity_poly.pdbx_strand_id
1 'polypeptide(L)'
;MRHARILAPKQVRPRLHFRASSPLAWEHDQHQIDGHSLEWRPKFDEFQKKIGYRFILRRFEYPAAVRAGHMASINMWWFNAGIAPIYRDFVLALKFGPEVVKTSANPRQWLPGDAVVDETVYVSETLNAGKYPVRVAILDPRTGQPAVKLAIEGREADGWYKVGEIEVK
;
A
#
# COMPACT_ATOMS: atom_id res chain seq x y z
N MET A 1 9.03 3.38 -30.02
CA MET A 1 8.36 3.82 -28.77
C MET A 1 7.92 2.59 -27.99
N ARG A 2 8.60 2.25 -26.88
CA ARG A 2 8.16 1.13 -26.02
C ARG A 2 6.95 1.63 -25.22
N HIS A 3 5.83 0.90 -25.28
CA HIS A 3 4.59 1.31 -24.63
C HIS A 3 4.74 1.21 -23.11
N ALA A 4 4.36 2.27 -22.39
CA ALA A 4 4.22 2.25 -20.94
C ALA A 4 2.98 1.43 -20.57
N ARG A 5 3.10 0.56 -19.55
CA ARG A 5 1.95 -0.11 -18.95
C ARG A 5 1.36 0.83 -17.91
N ILE A 6 0.08 1.17 -18.08
CA ILE A 6 -0.69 1.98 -17.14
C ILE A 6 -1.66 1.04 -16.42
N LEU A 7 -1.55 0.96 -15.11
CA LEU A 7 -2.41 0.10 -14.30
C LEU A 7 -3.08 0.92 -13.20
N ALA A 8 -4.38 0.71 -13.03
CA ALA A 8 -5.18 1.27 -11.96
C ALA A 8 -5.60 0.10 -11.04
N PRO A 9 -4.86 -0.16 -9.94
CA PRO A 9 -5.21 -1.22 -9.02
C PRO A 9 -6.65 -1.03 -8.50
N LYS A 10 -7.40 -2.13 -8.43
CA LYS A 10 -8.75 -2.09 -7.86
C LYS A 10 -8.67 -1.73 -6.40
N GLN A 11 -9.49 -0.79 -5.96
CA GLN A 11 -9.55 -0.39 -4.55
C GLN A 11 -10.40 -1.39 -3.78
N VAL A 12 -10.04 -1.64 -2.51
CA VAL A 12 -10.88 -2.47 -1.64
C VAL A 12 -12.22 -1.78 -1.45
N ARG A 13 -13.31 -2.42 -1.89
CA ARG A 13 -14.66 -1.98 -1.51
C ARG A 13 -14.79 -2.08 0.01
N PRO A 14 -15.32 -1.05 0.71
CA PRO A 14 -15.60 -1.17 2.14
C PRO A 14 -16.67 -2.25 2.35
N ARG A 15 -16.25 -3.49 2.63
CA ARG A 15 -17.14 -4.59 3.00
C ARG A 15 -17.27 -4.62 4.52
N LEU A 16 -18.49 -4.41 5.01
CA LEU A 16 -18.89 -4.63 6.39
C LEU A 16 -18.87 -6.14 6.69
N HIS A 17 -17.82 -6.63 7.35
CA HIS A 17 -17.90 -7.88 8.09
C HIS A 17 -17.14 -7.73 9.41
N PHE A 18 -17.89 -7.58 10.49
CA PHE A 18 -17.42 -7.75 11.85
C PHE A 18 -17.69 -9.21 12.23
N ARG A 19 -16.65 -9.96 12.59
CA ARG A 19 -16.81 -11.18 13.38
C ARG A 19 -16.07 -10.92 14.69
N ALA A 20 -16.83 -10.52 15.70
CA ALA A 20 -16.30 -10.41 17.06
C ALA A 20 -16.08 -11.83 17.58
N SER A 21 -14.84 -12.18 17.88
CA SER A 21 -14.51 -13.40 18.62
C SER A 21 -13.30 -13.09 19.49
N SER A 22 -13.55 -12.64 20.72
CA SER A 22 -12.73 -13.07 21.85
C SER A 22 -13.41 -12.73 23.19
N PRO A 23 -13.38 -13.65 24.19
CA PRO A 23 -13.94 -13.46 25.51
C PRO A 23 -12.86 -12.99 26.48
N LEU A 24 -12.88 -11.72 26.90
CA LEU A 24 -12.13 -11.25 28.06
C LEU A 24 -13.04 -10.32 28.85
N ALA A 25 -13.51 -10.83 29.98
CA ALA A 25 -14.27 -10.10 30.97
C ALA A 25 -13.37 -9.04 31.60
N TRP A 26 -13.69 -7.78 31.33
CA TRP A 26 -13.27 -6.64 32.15
C TRP A 26 -14.55 -6.07 32.75
N GLU A 27 -14.81 -6.44 34.00
CA GLU A 27 -15.89 -5.93 34.81
C GLU A 27 -15.48 -4.52 35.27
N HIS A 28 -15.73 -3.52 34.42
CA HIS A 28 -15.53 -2.12 34.75
C HIS A 28 -16.89 -1.49 35.04
N ASP A 29 -17.03 -1.13 36.31
CA ASP A 29 -17.96 -0.18 36.91
C ASP A 29 -18.78 0.62 35.88
N GLN A 30 -20.04 0.25 35.73
CA GLN A 30 -21.03 0.98 34.94
C GLN A 30 -21.45 2.24 35.70
N HIS A 31 -20.53 3.19 35.85
CA HIS A 31 -20.90 4.57 36.11
C HIS A 31 -21.51 5.12 34.82
N GLN A 32 -22.83 4.91 34.74
CA GLN A 32 -23.82 5.60 33.95
C GLN A 32 -23.28 6.83 33.20
N ILE A 33 -22.90 6.61 31.94
CA ILE A 33 -22.70 7.70 30.98
C ILE A 33 -24.11 8.06 30.50
N ASP A 34 -24.73 9.03 31.17
CA ASP A 34 -26.06 9.53 30.86
C ASP A 34 -26.21 9.94 29.39
N GLY A 35 -27.32 9.52 28.77
CA GLY A 35 -28.07 10.39 27.86
C GLY A 35 -27.61 10.58 26.41
N HIS A 36 -26.68 9.80 25.85
CA HIS A 36 -26.37 9.91 24.42
C HIS A 36 -27.02 8.78 23.60
N SER A 37 -27.92 9.16 22.69
CA SER A 37 -28.54 8.25 21.71
C SER A 37 -27.46 7.45 20.96
N LEU A 38 -27.70 6.17 20.66
CA LEU A 38 -26.79 5.33 19.86
C LEU A 38 -26.54 5.86 18.43
N GLU A 39 -27.18 6.98 18.05
CA GLU A 39 -27.01 7.69 16.79
C GLU A 39 -25.59 8.19 16.53
N TRP A 40 -24.77 8.35 17.57
CA TRP A 40 -23.35 8.67 17.39
C TRP A 40 -22.55 7.47 16.86
N ARG A 41 -22.97 6.23 17.13
CA ARG A 41 -22.19 5.02 16.78
C ARG A 41 -21.94 4.91 15.27
N PRO A 42 -22.96 5.04 14.38
CA PRO A 42 -22.70 5.05 12.95
C PRO A 42 -21.76 6.17 12.50
N LYS A 43 -21.86 7.37 13.11
CA LYS A 43 -20.98 8.51 12.79
C LYS A 43 -19.55 8.27 13.27
N PHE A 44 -19.38 7.65 14.42
CA PHE A 44 -18.07 7.27 14.97
C PHE A 44 -17.44 6.12 14.20
N ASP A 45 -18.23 5.13 13.75
CA ASP A 45 -17.77 4.06 12.87
C ASP A 45 -17.30 4.62 11.53
N GLU A 46 -18.01 5.59 10.95
CA GLU A 46 -17.57 6.33 9.77
C GLU A 46 -16.28 7.15 10.01
N PHE A 47 -16.16 7.76 11.19
CA PHE A 47 -14.96 8.50 11.57
C PHE A 47 -13.74 7.58 11.75
N GLN A 48 -13.89 6.47 12.46
CA GLN A 48 -12.82 5.49 12.68
C GLN A 48 -12.22 4.95 11.38
N LYS A 49 -13.04 4.78 10.33
CA LYS A 49 -12.56 4.37 8.99
C LYS A 49 -11.53 5.34 8.39
N LYS A 50 -11.49 6.59 8.87
CA LYS A 50 -10.63 7.67 8.39
C LYS A 50 -9.45 7.96 9.30
N ILE A 51 -9.39 7.40 10.52
CA ILE A 51 -8.31 7.65 11.48
C ILE A 51 -6.99 7.07 10.94
N GLY A 52 -5.91 7.84 11.10
CA GLY A 52 -4.56 7.46 10.68
C GLY A 52 -4.35 7.67 9.18
N TYR A 53 -3.48 6.85 8.59
CA TYR A 53 -3.20 6.82 7.16
C TYR A 53 -4.03 5.74 6.46
N ARG A 54 -4.37 5.98 5.19
CA ARG A 54 -5.02 4.98 4.32
C ARG A 54 -4.51 5.14 2.90
N PHE A 55 -3.38 4.52 2.60
CA PHE A 55 -2.71 4.65 1.31
C PHE A 55 -3.37 3.80 0.22
N ILE A 56 -3.72 4.45 -0.88
CA ILE A 56 -4.31 3.86 -2.08
C ILE A 56 -3.38 4.17 -3.26
N LEU A 57 -2.89 3.14 -3.94
CA LEU A 57 -2.22 3.30 -5.23
C LEU A 57 -3.29 3.44 -6.32
N ARG A 58 -3.46 4.64 -6.87
CA ARG A 58 -4.47 4.94 -7.89
C ARG A 58 -3.98 4.65 -9.30
N ARG A 59 -2.70 4.88 -9.57
CA ARG A 59 -2.09 4.66 -10.89
C ARG A 59 -0.65 4.23 -10.72
N PHE A 60 -0.26 3.25 -11.53
CA PHE A 60 1.09 2.71 -11.60
C PHE A 60 1.52 2.63 -13.06
N GLU A 61 2.63 3.29 -13.39
CA GLU A 61 3.19 3.32 -14.73
C GLU A 61 4.64 2.87 -14.75
N TYR A 62 4.96 2.04 -15.72
CA TYR A 62 6.28 1.43 -15.87
C TYR A 62 6.47 0.92 -17.31
N PRO A 63 7.71 0.73 -17.79
CA PRO A 63 7.95 0.17 -19.11
C PRO A 63 7.42 -1.26 -19.21
N ALA A 64 6.79 -1.62 -20.34
CA ALA A 64 6.39 -3.00 -20.59
C ALA A 64 7.57 -3.98 -20.64
N ALA A 65 8.75 -3.49 -21.05
CA ALA A 65 9.97 -4.28 -21.12
C ALA A 65 11.24 -3.45 -20.86
N VAL A 66 12.19 -4.02 -20.12
CA VAL A 66 13.48 -3.44 -19.72
C VAL A 66 14.61 -4.43 -20.01
N ARG A 67 15.83 -3.95 -20.21
CA ARG A 67 17.00 -4.84 -20.27
C ARG A 67 17.51 -5.12 -18.87
N ALA A 68 18.04 -6.31 -18.62
CA ALA A 68 18.79 -6.56 -17.40
C ALA A 68 19.97 -5.56 -17.29
N GLY A 69 20.25 -5.04 -16.09
CA GLY A 69 21.31 -4.07 -15.85
C GLY A 69 20.98 -2.63 -16.25
N HIS A 70 19.71 -2.36 -16.57
CA HIS A 70 19.25 -1.03 -16.95
C HIS A 70 18.28 -0.44 -15.95
N MET A 71 18.14 0.88 -16.06
CA MET A 71 17.20 1.69 -15.32
C MET A 71 15.79 1.62 -15.92
N ALA A 72 14.77 1.44 -15.09
CA ALA A 72 13.36 1.52 -15.44
C ALA A 72 12.72 2.76 -14.80
N SER A 73 12.08 3.61 -15.60
CA SER A 73 11.28 4.74 -15.08
C SER A 73 9.94 4.22 -14.55
N ILE A 74 9.60 4.60 -13.32
CA ILE A 74 8.40 4.21 -12.60
C ILE A 74 7.69 5.46 -12.10
N ASN A 75 6.40 5.58 -12.42
CA ASN A 75 5.55 6.65 -11.92
C ASN A 75 4.38 6.07 -11.12
N MET A 76 4.11 6.63 -9.94
CA MET A 76 3.05 6.16 -9.05
C MET A 76 2.24 7.33 -8.49
N TRP A 77 0.92 7.21 -8.53
CA TRP A 77 0.00 8.17 -7.93
C TRP A 77 -0.68 7.54 -6.74
N TRP A 78 -0.38 8.08 -5.57
CA TRP A 78 -0.90 7.66 -4.28
C TRP A 78 -1.99 8.62 -3.80
N PHE A 79 -2.91 8.10 -3.00
CA PHE A 79 -3.85 8.87 -2.19
C PHE A 79 -3.72 8.44 -0.75
N ASN A 80 -3.57 9.37 0.17
CA ASN A 80 -3.88 9.11 1.57
C ASN A 80 -5.34 9.50 1.84
N ALA A 81 -6.22 8.49 1.92
CA ALA A 81 -7.63 8.67 2.25
C ALA A 81 -7.89 8.81 3.76
N GLY A 82 -6.84 8.78 4.58
CA GLY A 82 -6.91 8.99 6.02
C GLY A 82 -6.79 10.46 6.39
N ILE A 83 -6.71 10.74 7.69
CA ILE A 83 -6.60 12.09 8.25
C ILE A 83 -5.19 12.44 8.75
N ALA A 84 -4.23 11.51 8.65
CA ALA A 84 -2.86 11.70 9.11
C ALA A 84 -1.84 10.98 8.22
N PRO A 85 -0.58 11.45 8.17
CA PRO A 85 0.51 10.70 7.55
C PRO A 85 0.90 9.48 8.41
N ILE A 86 1.81 8.66 7.89
CA ILE A 86 2.49 7.63 8.66
C ILE A 86 3.69 8.23 9.40
N TYR A 87 3.88 7.90 10.68
CA TYR A 87 4.94 8.55 11.49
C TYR A 87 6.27 7.80 11.51
N ARG A 88 6.28 6.50 11.19
CA ARG A 88 7.50 5.68 11.17
C ARG A 88 8.12 5.67 9.78
N ASP A 89 9.42 5.40 9.72
CA ASP A 89 10.24 5.35 8.50
C ASP A 89 10.00 4.11 7.64
N PHE A 90 8.73 3.80 7.36
CA PHE A 90 8.41 2.73 6.45
C PHE A 90 8.87 3.06 5.02
N VAL A 91 9.33 2.03 4.31
CA VAL A 91 10.00 2.18 3.01
C VAL A 91 9.09 1.67 1.90
N LEU A 92 8.75 2.54 0.94
CA LEU A 92 8.09 2.11 -0.28
C LEU A 92 9.09 1.29 -1.13
N ALA A 93 8.67 0.09 -1.54
CA ALA A 93 9.51 -0.81 -2.31
C ALA A 93 8.73 -1.48 -3.45
N LEU A 94 9.47 -1.78 -4.52
CA LEU A 94 9.04 -2.59 -5.64
C LEU A 94 9.76 -3.94 -5.59
N LYS A 95 9.14 -4.96 -6.15
CA LYS A 95 9.76 -6.27 -6.30
C LYS A 95 9.59 -6.77 -7.73
N PHE A 96 10.73 -7.12 -8.35
CA PHE A 96 10.84 -7.66 -9.70
C PHE A 96 11.39 -9.08 -9.59
N GLY A 97 10.50 -10.09 -9.64
CA GLY A 97 10.91 -11.47 -9.38
C GLY A 97 11.45 -11.67 -7.95
N PRO A 98 12.71 -12.13 -7.77
CA PRO A 98 13.33 -12.27 -6.44
C PRO A 98 13.85 -10.93 -5.88
N GLU A 99 14.12 -9.93 -6.71
CA GLU A 99 14.80 -8.70 -6.33
C GLU A 99 13.84 -7.68 -5.72
N VAL A 100 14.21 -7.08 -4.58
CA VAL A 100 13.49 -6.00 -3.92
C VAL A 100 14.27 -4.70 -4.09
N VAL A 101 13.63 -3.70 -4.69
CA VAL A 101 14.19 -2.36 -4.87
C VAL A 101 13.46 -1.39 -3.94
N LYS A 102 14.21 -0.75 -3.05
CA LYS A 102 13.70 0.34 -2.20
C LYS A 102 13.70 1.64 -3.00
N THR A 103 12.61 2.39 -2.93
CA THR A 103 12.51 3.73 -3.55
C THR A 103 13.05 4.80 -2.61
N SER A 104 13.31 6.00 -3.12
CA SER A 104 13.66 7.17 -2.30
C SER A 104 12.45 7.90 -1.73
N ALA A 105 11.24 7.55 -2.17
CA ALA A 105 9.99 8.10 -1.64
C ALA A 105 9.91 8.00 -0.11
N ASN A 106 9.40 9.07 0.51
CA ASN A 106 9.21 9.15 1.95
C ASN A 106 7.70 9.17 2.30
N PRO A 107 7.09 8.01 2.63
CA PRO A 107 5.67 7.94 3.00
C PRO A 107 5.26 8.85 4.16
N ARG A 108 6.19 9.29 5.02
CA ARG A 108 5.88 10.23 6.11
C ARG A 108 5.44 11.61 5.62
N GLN A 109 5.81 11.96 4.39
CA GLN A 109 5.40 13.21 3.75
C GLN A 109 4.04 13.11 3.04
N TRP A 110 3.41 11.91 3.00
CA TRP A 110 2.13 11.70 2.36
C TRP A 110 0.99 12.13 3.29
N LEU A 111 0.74 13.44 3.32
CA LEU A 111 -0.41 14.05 3.97
C LEU A 111 -1.73 13.57 3.35
N PRO A 112 -2.89 13.77 4.03
CA PRO A 112 -4.20 13.53 3.43
C PRO A 112 -4.30 14.19 2.05
N GLY A 113 -4.62 13.40 1.02
CA GLY A 113 -4.59 13.87 -0.36
C GLY A 113 -3.62 13.11 -1.27
N ASP A 114 -3.24 13.76 -2.36
CA ASP A 114 -2.41 13.22 -3.42
C ASP A 114 -0.92 13.18 -3.03
N ALA A 115 -0.23 12.11 -3.42
CA ALA A 115 1.22 12.05 -3.44
C ALA A 115 1.67 11.39 -4.74
N VAL A 116 2.71 11.93 -5.37
CA VAL A 116 3.29 11.40 -6.59
C VAL A 116 4.70 10.89 -6.29
N VAL A 117 5.03 9.73 -6.85
CA VAL A 117 6.39 9.19 -6.83
C VAL A 117 6.82 9.02 -8.28
N ASP A 118 7.88 9.71 -8.66
CA ASP A 118 8.59 9.54 -9.93
C ASP A 118 10.01 9.09 -9.60
N GLU A 119 10.34 7.88 -10.04
CA GLU A 119 11.55 7.18 -9.65
C GLU A 119 12.16 6.47 -10.84
N THR A 120 13.47 6.32 -10.81
CA THR A 120 14.16 5.45 -11.73
C THR A 120 14.82 4.32 -10.94
N VAL A 121 14.37 3.09 -11.18
CA VAL A 121 14.82 1.91 -10.44
C VAL A 121 15.76 1.07 -11.27
N TYR A 122 16.85 0.61 -10.67
CA TYR A 122 17.76 -0.34 -11.29
C TYR A 122 17.10 -1.72 -11.33
N VAL A 123 17.18 -2.38 -12.48
CA VAL A 123 16.77 -3.77 -12.67
C VAL A 123 18.04 -4.59 -12.80
N SER A 124 18.27 -5.53 -11.89
CA SER A 124 19.56 -6.23 -11.82
C SER A 124 19.97 -6.87 -13.14
N GLU A 125 21.26 -6.74 -13.47
CA GLU A 125 21.92 -7.43 -14.58
C GLU A 125 21.92 -8.96 -14.43
N THR A 126 21.72 -9.45 -13.21
CA THR A 126 21.68 -10.89 -12.92
C THR A 126 20.31 -11.53 -13.18
N LEU A 127 19.29 -10.74 -13.53
CA LEU A 127 17.98 -11.27 -13.92
C LEU A 127 18.04 -11.86 -15.33
N ASN A 128 17.66 -13.13 -15.44
CA ASN A 128 17.50 -13.78 -16.74
C ASN A 128 16.39 -13.13 -17.57
N ALA A 129 16.49 -13.23 -18.89
CA ALA A 129 15.41 -12.81 -19.77
C ALA A 129 14.12 -13.60 -19.44
N GLY A 130 13.00 -12.90 -19.35
CA GLY A 130 11.73 -13.50 -18.96
C GLY A 130 10.69 -12.50 -18.46
N LYS A 131 9.51 -13.02 -18.13
CA LYS A 131 8.40 -12.24 -17.57
C LYS A 131 8.40 -12.34 -16.06
N TYR A 132 8.39 -11.19 -15.39
CA TYR A 132 8.40 -11.10 -13.94
C TYR A 132 7.18 -10.35 -13.42
N PRO A 133 6.50 -10.84 -12.37
CA PRO A 133 5.48 -10.06 -11.71
C PRO A 133 6.12 -8.81 -11.08
N VAL A 134 5.47 -7.66 -11.27
CA VAL A 134 5.81 -6.42 -10.58
C VAL A 134 4.91 -6.34 -9.35
N ARG A 135 5.53 -6.25 -8.17
CA ARG A 135 4.83 -6.15 -6.90
C ARG A 135 5.24 -4.91 -6.13
N VAL A 136 4.35 -4.37 -5.32
CA VAL A 136 4.60 -3.19 -4.47
C VAL A 136 4.27 -3.50 -3.02
N ALA A 137 5.04 -2.92 -2.10
CA ALA A 137 4.77 -2.95 -0.66
C ALA A 137 5.37 -1.74 0.04
N ILE A 138 4.88 -1.45 1.24
CA ILE A 138 5.52 -0.53 2.18
C ILE A 138 6.07 -1.38 3.35
N LEU A 139 7.38 -1.40 3.47
CA LEU A 139 8.16 -2.32 4.29
C LEU A 139 8.52 -1.70 5.64
N ASP A 140 8.52 -2.52 6.70
CA ASP A 140 9.18 -2.18 7.96
C ASP A 140 10.71 -2.15 7.73
N PRO A 141 11.40 -1.02 7.98
CA PRO A 141 12.83 -0.90 7.72
C PRO A 141 13.67 -1.86 8.56
N ARG A 142 13.17 -2.32 9.71
CA ARG A 142 13.87 -3.21 10.63
C ARG A 142 13.82 -4.67 10.16
N THR A 143 12.72 -5.09 9.56
CA THR A 143 12.51 -6.49 9.15
C THR A 143 12.64 -6.71 7.64
N GLY A 144 12.52 -5.65 6.85
CA GLY A 144 12.43 -5.72 5.40
C GLY A 144 11.14 -6.35 4.88
N GLN A 145 10.15 -6.58 5.75
CA GLN A 145 8.89 -7.26 5.39
C GLN A 145 7.74 -6.25 5.20
N PRO A 146 6.75 -6.56 4.33
CA PRO A 146 5.54 -5.76 4.20
C PRO A 146 4.82 -5.59 5.53
N ALA A 147 4.68 -4.35 5.98
CA ALA A 147 4.10 -4.03 7.29
C ALA A 147 2.87 -3.12 7.19
N VAL A 148 2.74 -2.37 6.10
CA VAL A 148 1.62 -1.46 5.87
C VAL A 148 0.64 -2.07 4.86
N LYS A 149 -0.63 -2.17 5.25
CA LYS A 149 -1.70 -2.66 4.38
C LYS A 149 -2.21 -1.51 3.49
N LEU A 150 -2.02 -1.66 2.18
CA LEU A 150 -2.57 -0.75 1.19
C LEU A 150 -4.08 -0.97 1.03
N ALA A 151 -4.82 0.10 0.74
CA ALA A 151 -6.26 0.06 0.50
C ALA A 151 -6.61 -0.31 -0.96
N ILE A 152 -5.90 -1.28 -1.52
CA ILE A 152 -6.12 -1.88 -2.84
C ILE A 152 -6.32 -3.40 -2.71
N GLU A 153 -6.98 -4.01 -3.68
CA GLU A 153 -7.16 -5.46 -3.77
C GLU A 153 -5.84 -6.15 -4.18
N GLY A 154 -5.79 -7.48 -4.05
CA GLY A 154 -4.64 -8.26 -4.54
C GLY A 154 -3.47 -8.39 -3.56
N ARG A 155 -3.70 -8.21 -2.26
CA ARG A 155 -2.69 -8.53 -1.23
C ARG A 155 -2.44 -10.05 -1.21
N GLU A 156 -1.20 -10.44 -1.45
CA GLU A 156 -0.71 -11.82 -1.38
C GLU A 156 -0.47 -12.23 0.10
N ALA A 157 -0.26 -13.54 0.33
CA ALA A 157 -0.04 -14.08 1.67
C ALA A 157 1.22 -13.52 2.36
N ASP A 158 2.25 -13.20 1.56
CA ASP A 158 3.49 -12.55 2.01
C ASP A 158 3.34 -11.03 2.22
N GLY A 159 2.15 -10.48 1.94
CA GLY A 159 1.80 -9.07 2.15
C GLY A 159 2.13 -8.13 1.00
N TRP A 160 2.73 -8.62 -0.08
CA TRP A 160 2.96 -7.86 -1.31
C TRP A 160 1.68 -7.72 -2.13
N TYR A 161 1.63 -6.73 -3.01
CA TYR A 161 0.52 -6.52 -3.95
C TYR A 161 1.04 -6.66 -5.38
N LYS A 162 0.54 -7.65 -6.13
CA LYS A 162 0.82 -7.75 -7.57
C LYS A 162 0.10 -6.63 -8.31
N VAL A 163 0.87 -5.72 -8.86
CA VAL A 163 0.37 -4.56 -9.60
C VAL A 163 0.54 -4.71 -11.10
N GLY A 164 1.37 -5.65 -11.57
CA GLY A 164 1.62 -5.83 -13.00
C GLY A 164 2.61 -6.95 -13.34
N GLU A 165 3.18 -6.85 -14.53
CA GLU A 165 4.21 -7.75 -15.07
C GLU A 165 5.11 -6.97 -16.02
N ILE A 166 6.41 -7.20 -15.93
CA ILE A 166 7.44 -6.61 -16.80
C ILE A 166 8.21 -7.72 -17.52
N GLU A 167 8.57 -7.48 -18.78
CA GLU A 167 9.48 -8.34 -19.53
C GLU A 167 10.93 -7.85 -19.37
N VAL A 168 11.81 -8.71 -18.85
CA VAL A 168 13.26 -8.50 -18.84
C VAL A 168 13.84 -9.12 -20.11
N LYS A 169 14.68 -8.36 -20.82
CA LYS A 169 15.32 -8.73 -22.08
C LYS A 169 16.83 -8.81 -21.95
#